data_AF-A0A226HIW3-F1
#
_entry.id   AF-A0A226HIW3-F1
#
_cell.length_a   1.000
_cell.length_b   1.000
_cell.length_c   1.000
_cell.angle_alpha   90.00
_cell.angle_beta   90.00
_cell.angle_gamma   90.00
#
_symmetry.space_group_name_H-M   'P 1'
#
loop_
_entity.id
_entity.type
_entity.pdbx_description
1 polymer ?
#
loop_
_entity_poly.entity_id
_entity_poly.type
_entity_poly.pdbx_seq_one_letter_code
_entity_poly.pdbx_strand_id
1 'polypeptide(L)'
;MEKNHYLIQGALCQCKFSEKPQTDELQVKAQSKHFANDLQGKDKPIATDKDIGKTMKKNTFGNCTLQPSSNGNLPCQTVITQWTGFYEKTVLSNGGKILLESSMAGCAIGGPNCIVVKDHGQTPEMAEQIEDSNPEILHEIFPCVDFYDLNNKSLMIEN
;
A
#
# COMPACT_ATOMS: atom_id res chain seq x y z
N MET A 1 -16.16 4.76 8.74
CA MET A 1 -14.82 4.88 9.35
C MET A 1 -13.83 4.60 8.24
N GLU A 2 -12.92 5.53 7.93
CA GLU A 2 -11.90 5.30 6.91
C GLU A 2 -10.94 4.21 7.40
N LYS A 3 -10.84 3.10 6.65
CA LYS A 3 -10.00 1.97 7.01
C LYS A 3 -8.56 2.29 6.62
N ASN A 4 -7.78 2.92 7.50
CA ASN A 4 -6.38 3.26 7.21
C ASN A 4 -5.49 2.01 7.23
N HIS A 5 -5.37 1.31 6.10
CA HIS A 5 -4.44 0.19 5.96
C HIS A 5 -3.00 0.68 5.88
N TYR A 6 -2.08 -0.05 6.52
CA TYR A 6 -0.64 0.17 6.37
C TYR A 6 -0.18 -0.17 4.96
N LEU A 7 0.72 0.65 4.43
CA LEU A 7 1.37 0.38 3.17
C LEU A 7 2.47 -0.66 3.39
N ILE A 8 2.52 -1.71 2.57
CA ILE A 8 3.50 -2.80 2.72
C ILE A 8 4.24 -3.08 1.43
N GLN A 9 5.24 -3.97 1.49
CA GLN A 9 5.93 -4.51 0.31
C GLN A 9 4.95 -4.94 -0.78
N GLY A 10 5.20 -4.49 -2.01
CA GLY A 10 4.37 -4.82 -3.17
C GLY A 10 3.16 -3.91 -3.37
N ALA A 11 2.95 -2.91 -2.50
CA ALA A 11 1.90 -1.91 -2.70
C ALA A 11 1.99 -1.24 -4.07
N LEU A 12 0.86 -1.01 -4.72
CA LEU A 12 0.82 -0.41 -6.05
C LEU A 12 0.70 1.12 -5.94
N CYS A 13 1.65 1.82 -6.54
CA CYS A 13 1.68 3.28 -6.61
C CYS A 13 1.45 3.75 -8.05
N GLN A 14 0.94 4.98 -8.23
CA GLN A 14 0.73 5.61 -9.54
C GLN A 14 1.06 7.11 -9.48
N CYS A 15 1.78 7.63 -10.48
CA CYS A 15 1.96 9.07 -10.66
C CYS A 15 0.77 9.69 -11.43
N LYS A 16 0.23 10.81 -10.93
CA LYS A 16 -0.87 11.55 -11.58
C LYS A 16 -0.47 12.23 -12.90
N PHE A 17 0.83 12.39 -13.14
CA PHE A 17 1.39 12.99 -14.37
C PHE A 17 1.87 11.93 -15.37
N SER A 18 1.55 10.66 -15.14
CA SER A 18 1.75 9.65 -16.17
C SER A 18 0.79 9.90 -17.34
N GLU A 19 1.33 9.93 -18.56
CA GLU A 19 0.57 10.15 -19.80
C GLU A 19 -0.49 9.05 -20.02
N LYS A 20 -0.15 7.81 -19.66
CA LYS A 20 -1.07 6.68 -19.66
C LYS A 20 -1.03 6.04 -18.29
N PRO A 21 -2.14 5.97 -17.53
CA PRO A 21 -2.14 5.42 -16.17
C PRO A 21 -1.39 4.09 -16.08
N GLN A 22 -0.27 4.10 -15.36
CA GLN A 22 0.54 2.92 -15.09
C GLN A 22 0.88 2.87 -13.62
N THR A 23 0.86 1.66 -13.07
CA THR A 23 1.24 1.38 -11.68
C THR A 23 2.62 0.72 -11.62
N ASP A 24 3.29 0.94 -10.51
CA ASP A 24 4.53 0.25 -10.14
C ASP A 24 4.48 -0.19 -8.68
N GLU A 25 5.20 -1.25 -8.36
CA GLU A 25 5.22 -1.87 -7.03
C GLU A 25 6.27 -1.19 -6.14
N LEU A 26 5.86 -0.78 -4.94
CA LEU A 26 6.78 -0.31 -3.90
C LEU A 26 7.61 -1.46 -3.35
N GLN A 27 8.91 -1.24 -3.25
CA GLN A 27 9.90 -2.10 -2.62
C GLN A 27 10.36 -1.43 -1.32
N VAL A 28 10.00 -2.03 -0.20
CA VAL A 28 10.43 -1.59 1.14
C VAL A 28 11.89 -1.99 1.33
N LYS A 29 12.73 -0.97 1.47
CA LYS A 29 14.19 -1.09 1.60
C LYS A 29 14.71 -0.42 2.86
N ALA A 30 13.91 0.44 3.51
CA ALA A 30 14.33 1.22 4.65
C ALA A 30 14.41 0.42 5.97
N GLN A 31 13.84 -0.79 6.01
CA GLN A 31 13.83 -1.65 7.18
C GLN A 31 13.55 -3.11 6.81
N SER A 32 13.91 -4.04 7.71
CA SER A 32 13.70 -5.48 7.56
C SER A 32 13.26 -6.16 8.87
N LYS A 33 12.63 -5.41 9.79
CA LYS A 33 12.28 -5.85 11.15
C LYS A 33 10.79 -5.80 11.45
N HIS A 34 10.04 -4.91 10.80
CA HIS A 34 8.62 -4.68 11.09
C HIS A 34 7.79 -5.17 9.92
N PHE A 35 6.92 -6.13 10.15
CA PHE A 35 6.12 -6.77 9.12
C PHE A 35 4.64 -6.61 9.45
N ALA A 36 3.81 -6.49 8.42
CA ALA A 36 2.38 -6.63 8.59
C ALA A 36 2.07 -8.12 8.45
N ASN A 37 1.61 -8.75 9.53
CA ASN A 37 1.34 -10.18 9.56
C ASN A 37 0.09 -10.51 8.72
N ASP A 38 0.33 -10.98 7.51
CA ASP A 38 -0.55 -11.86 6.75
C ASP A 38 -0.22 -13.30 7.20
N LEU A 39 -1.21 -14.13 7.54
CA LEU A 39 -0.96 -15.38 8.29
C LEU A 39 -0.19 -16.43 7.49
N GLN A 40 -0.08 -16.27 6.18
CA GLN A 40 0.81 -17.07 5.33
C GLN A 40 2.31 -16.81 5.58
N GLY A 41 2.68 -15.90 6.48
CA GLY A 41 4.07 -15.71 6.91
C GLY A 41 5.02 -15.28 5.78
N LYS A 42 4.50 -14.69 4.70
CA LYS A 42 5.36 -14.12 3.66
C LYS A 42 5.83 -12.75 4.11
N ASP A 43 7.15 -12.58 4.19
CA ASP A 43 7.90 -11.37 4.53
C ASP A 43 7.34 -10.11 3.84
N LYS A 44 6.30 -9.49 4.43
CA LYS A 44 5.66 -8.25 3.97
C LYS A 44 6.08 -7.09 4.88
N PRO A 45 7.30 -6.55 4.74
CA PRO A 45 7.75 -5.45 5.57
C PRO A 45 6.87 -4.21 5.37
N ILE A 46 6.60 -3.50 6.46
CA ILE A 46 5.83 -2.26 6.47
C ILE A 46 6.66 -1.13 5.86
N ALA A 47 6.08 -0.40 4.92
CA ALA A 47 6.72 0.75 4.30
C ALA A 47 6.76 1.95 5.27
N THR A 48 7.79 2.76 5.13
CA THR A 48 8.04 3.94 5.96
C THR A 48 8.32 5.18 5.11
N ASP A 49 8.21 6.35 5.72
CA ASP A 49 8.62 7.63 5.10
C ASP A 49 10.10 7.67 4.66
N LYS A 50 10.91 6.72 5.12
CA LYS A 50 12.30 6.52 4.72
C LYS A 50 12.48 5.68 3.45
N ASP A 51 11.42 5.11 2.88
CA ASP A 51 11.45 4.40 1.60
C ASP A 51 11.50 5.38 0.41
N ILE A 52 12.59 6.15 0.38
CA ILE A 52 12.92 7.17 -0.63
C ILE A 52 13.97 6.66 -1.63
N GLY A 53 14.15 7.37 -2.75
CA GLY A 53 15.07 7.00 -3.81
C GLY A 53 14.43 6.07 -4.85
N LYS A 54 15.22 5.12 -5.37
CA LYS A 54 14.76 4.10 -6.34
C LYS A 54 14.13 2.92 -5.62
N THR A 55 12.97 3.17 -5.03
CA THR A 55 12.20 2.20 -4.22
C THR A 55 11.02 1.61 -4.98
N MET A 56 10.75 2.01 -6.22
CA MET A 56 9.78 1.31 -7.05
C MET A 56 10.46 0.18 -7.83
N LYS A 57 9.70 -0.86 -8.21
CA LYS A 57 10.26 -2.04 -8.89
C LYS A 57 10.77 -1.73 -10.29
N LYS A 58 9.96 -1.06 -11.13
CA LYS A 58 10.33 -0.60 -12.48
C LYS A 58 10.98 0.79 -12.46
N ASN A 59 10.77 1.57 -11.41
CA ASN A 59 11.22 2.97 -11.28
C ASN A 59 10.73 3.87 -12.42
N THR A 60 9.54 3.59 -12.94
CA THR A 60 8.88 4.41 -13.95
C THR A 60 7.38 4.19 -13.90
N PHE A 61 6.63 5.26 -14.19
CA PHE A 61 5.19 5.20 -14.42
C PHE A 61 4.85 5.46 -15.90
N GLY A 62 5.78 5.18 -16.83
CA GLY A 62 5.61 5.50 -18.25
C GLY A 62 6.13 6.89 -18.60
N ASN A 63 5.58 7.51 -19.65
CA ASN A 63 5.93 8.87 -20.04
C ASN A 63 5.31 9.91 -19.11
N CYS A 64 6.04 10.98 -18.82
CA CYS A 64 5.63 12.04 -17.88
C CYS A 64 5.14 13.28 -18.62
N THR A 65 3.88 13.69 -18.41
CA THR A 65 3.29 14.87 -19.06
C THR A 65 3.96 16.20 -18.67
N LEU A 66 4.74 16.20 -17.59
CA LEU A 66 5.54 17.36 -17.16
C LEU A 66 6.95 17.40 -17.77
N GLN A 67 7.30 16.45 -18.65
CA GLN A 67 8.58 16.41 -19.35
C GLN A 67 8.39 16.39 -20.87
N PRO A 68 7.82 17.46 -21.46
CA PRO A 68 7.64 17.52 -22.91
C PRO A 68 8.99 17.58 -23.63
N SER A 69 9.05 16.95 -24.80
CA SER A 69 10.16 17.01 -25.75
C SER A 69 9.61 17.12 -27.17
N SER A 70 10.45 17.44 -28.15
CA SER A 70 10.07 17.59 -29.56
C SER A 70 9.43 16.33 -30.17
N ASN A 71 9.71 15.14 -29.60
CA ASN A 71 9.21 13.85 -30.07
C ASN A 71 8.18 13.20 -29.12
N GLY A 72 7.56 14.00 -28.25
CA GLY A 72 6.62 13.53 -27.23
C GLY A 72 7.19 13.64 -25.81
N ASN A 73 6.44 13.16 -24.82
CA ASN A 73 6.85 13.24 -23.43
C ASN A 73 7.96 12.24 -23.11
N LEU A 74 8.94 12.67 -22.32
CA LEU A 74 10.05 11.83 -21.86
C LEU A 74 9.58 10.79 -20.83
N PRO A 75 10.25 9.63 -20.74
CA PRO A 75 9.95 8.61 -19.74
C PRO A 75 10.21 9.15 -18.33
N CYS A 76 9.28 8.88 -17.43
CA CYS A 76 9.40 9.12 -16.01
C CYS A 76 10.55 8.30 -15.43
N GLN A 77 11.46 8.95 -14.71
CA GLN A 77 12.46 8.30 -13.86
C GLN A 77 12.04 8.49 -12.41
N THR A 78 11.33 7.51 -11.86
CA THR A 78 10.78 7.62 -10.51
C THR A 78 11.91 7.51 -9.48
N VAL A 79 12.22 8.64 -8.84
CA VAL A 79 13.05 8.71 -7.64
C VAL A 79 12.22 9.44 -6.59
N ILE A 80 11.82 8.72 -5.55
CA ILE A 80 11.00 9.27 -4.47
C ILE A 80 11.86 10.24 -3.66
N THR A 81 11.41 11.48 -3.50
CA THR A 81 12.14 12.50 -2.73
C THR A 81 11.62 12.61 -1.30
N GLN A 82 10.33 12.32 -1.10
CA GLN A 82 9.67 12.39 0.20
C GLN A 82 8.33 11.65 0.19
N TRP A 83 7.86 11.31 1.37
CA TRP A 83 6.50 10.86 1.65
C TRP A 83 5.78 11.87 2.57
N THR A 84 4.47 11.94 2.44
CA THR A 84 3.57 12.71 3.33
C THR A 84 2.35 11.86 3.69
N GLY A 85 1.57 12.30 4.68
CA GLY A 85 0.38 11.57 5.12
C GLY A 85 0.71 10.24 5.82
N PHE A 86 1.88 10.16 6.45
CA PHE A 86 2.30 9.02 7.27
C PHE A 86 1.62 9.05 8.65
N TYR A 87 1.62 7.91 9.33
CA TYR A 87 1.08 7.77 10.67
C TYR A 87 1.99 8.42 11.72
N GLU A 88 1.55 9.55 12.28
CA GLU A 88 2.36 10.40 13.17
C GLU A 88 2.60 9.82 14.58
N LYS A 89 1.75 8.89 15.03
CA LYS A 89 1.76 8.42 16.42
C LYS A 89 2.85 7.39 16.72
N THR A 90 3.42 6.76 15.70
CA THR A 90 4.39 5.66 15.86
C THR A 90 5.60 5.87 14.97
N VAL A 91 6.78 5.71 15.56
CA VAL A 91 8.07 5.71 14.87
C VAL A 91 8.69 4.32 15.03
N LEU A 92 9.07 3.69 13.93
CA LEU A 92 9.70 2.38 13.93
C LEU A 92 11.17 2.46 14.37
N SER A 93 11.79 1.32 14.66
CA SER A 93 13.17 1.25 15.14
C SER A 93 14.22 1.78 14.14
N ASN A 94 13.89 1.88 12.84
CA ASN A 94 14.73 2.57 11.86
C ASN A 94 14.57 4.10 11.91
N GLY A 95 13.75 4.63 12.82
CA GLY A 95 13.39 6.04 12.95
C GLY A 95 12.40 6.54 11.89
N GLY A 96 11.81 5.65 11.09
CA GLY A 96 10.81 5.99 10.07
C GLY A 96 9.39 5.90 10.59
N LYS A 97 8.48 6.68 10.02
CA LYS A 97 7.04 6.68 10.30
C LYS A 97 6.32 5.79 9.30
N ILE A 98 5.27 5.11 9.76
CA ILE A 98 4.52 4.14 8.96
C ILE A 98 3.74 4.84 7.85
N LEU A 99 3.79 4.32 6.63
CA LEU A 99 2.95 4.79 5.52
C LEU A 99 1.58 4.12 5.56
N LEU A 100 0.56 4.87 5.14
CA LEU A 100 -0.85 4.47 5.05
C LEU A 100 -1.29 4.46 3.59
N GLU A 101 -2.47 3.89 3.31
CA GLU A 101 -3.10 3.99 1.99
C GLU A 101 -3.38 5.44 1.53
N SER A 102 -3.51 6.37 2.48
CA SER A 102 -3.68 7.81 2.23
C SER A 102 -2.35 8.55 2.06
N SER A 103 -1.21 7.90 2.34
CA SER A 103 0.10 8.49 2.15
C SER A 103 0.37 8.78 0.68
N MET A 104 1.10 9.87 0.43
CA MET A 104 1.46 10.30 -0.92
C MET A 104 2.96 10.52 -1.02
N ALA A 105 3.54 10.25 -2.18
CA ALA A 105 4.94 10.46 -2.45
C ALA A 105 5.16 11.59 -3.45
N GLY A 106 6.36 12.17 -3.40
CA GLY A 106 6.84 13.15 -4.37
C GLY A 106 8.04 12.66 -5.17
N CYS A 107 8.21 13.22 -6.37
CA CYS A 107 9.44 13.13 -7.15
C CYS A 107 9.91 14.54 -7.54
N ALA A 108 11.17 14.68 -7.97
CA ALA A 108 11.75 15.97 -8.32
C ALA A 108 11.01 16.71 -9.45
N ILE A 109 10.34 15.98 -10.36
CA ILE A 109 9.63 16.54 -11.51
C ILE A 109 8.20 16.92 -11.17
N GLY A 110 7.44 16.01 -10.55
CA GLY A 110 6.03 16.22 -10.20
C GLY A 110 5.81 16.98 -8.89
N GLY A 111 6.87 17.20 -8.11
CA GLY A 111 6.80 17.83 -6.80
C GLY A 111 6.21 16.92 -5.72
N PRO A 112 5.87 17.48 -4.55
CA PRO A 112 5.20 16.76 -3.47
C PRO A 112 3.84 16.19 -3.92
N ASN A 113 3.47 15.02 -3.39
CA ASN A 113 2.12 14.45 -3.52
C ASN A 113 1.68 14.24 -4.98
N CYS A 114 2.60 13.85 -5.86
CA CYS A 114 2.31 13.52 -7.24
C CYS A 114 2.10 12.01 -7.46
N ILE A 115 2.58 11.18 -6.54
CA ILE A 115 2.45 9.73 -6.55
C ILE A 115 1.47 9.32 -5.46
N VAL A 116 0.44 8.58 -5.83
CA VAL A 116 -0.62 8.11 -4.95
C VAL A 116 -0.60 6.59 -4.84
N VAL A 117 -1.00 6.06 -3.69
CA VAL A 117 -1.23 4.63 -3.51
C VAL A 117 -2.55 4.24 -4.17
N LYS A 118 -2.56 3.11 -4.87
CA LYS A 118 -3.73 2.49 -5.51
C LYS A 118 -4.13 1.19 -4.85
N ASP A 119 -3.16 0.48 -4.31
CA ASP A 119 -3.33 -0.77 -3.57
C ASP A 119 -2.32 -0.77 -2.43
N HIS A 120 -2.78 -1.01 -1.20
CA HIS A 120 -1.91 -0.99 -0.02
C HIS A 120 -1.01 -2.23 0.08
N GLY A 121 -1.24 -3.25 -0.75
CA GLY A 121 -0.47 -4.49 -0.85
C GLY A 121 -0.88 -5.58 0.14
N GLN A 122 -1.82 -5.27 1.05
CA GLN A 122 -2.34 -6.26 2.00
C GLN A 122 -3.47 -7.04 1.33
N THR A 123 -3.48 -8.35 1.56
CA THR A 123 -4.52 -9.24 1.08
C THR A 123 -5.40 -9.61 2.27
N PRO A 124 -6.73 -9.39 2.21
CA PRO A 124 -7.63 -9.93 3.23
C PRO A 124 -7.69 -11.45 3.07
N GLU A 125 -7.05 -12.16 3.98
CA GLU A 125 -7.18 -13.61 4.08
C GLU A 125 -8.49 -13.92 4.84
N MET A 126 -9.50 -14.44 4.13
CA MET A 126 -10.84 -14.66 4.70
C MET A 126 -11.38 -16.09 4.53
N ALA A 127 -10.61 -17.04 3.98
CA ALA A 127 -11.18 -18.37 3.70
C ALA A 127 -10.87 -19.42 4.77
N GLU A 128 -9.63 -19.53 5.25
CA GLU A 128 -9.20 -20.72 6.03
C GLU A 128 -9.34 -20.58 7.55
N GLN A 129 -9.43 -19.36 8.08
CA GLN A 129 -9.55 -19.13 9.53
C GLN A 129 -10.99 -18.98 10.03
N ILE A 130 -11.94 -18.60 9.17
CA ILE A 130 -13.34 -18.43 9.59
C ILE A 130 -13.93 -19.78 10.03
N GLU A 131 -13.48 -20.89 9.45
CA GLU A 131 -13.98 -22.22 9.80
C GLU A 131 -13.51 -22.71 11.19
N ASP A 132 -12.40 -22.19 11.72
CA ASP A 132 -11.73 -22.75 12.93
C ASP A 132 -11.51 -21.74 14.07
N SER A 133 -11.91 -20.47 13.90
CA SER A 133 -11.62 -19.39 14.86
C SER A 133 -12.82 -18.98 15.72
N ASN A 134 -12.57 -18.64 17.00
CA ASN A 134 -13.59 -18.11 17.91
C ASN A 134 -14.13 -16.76 17.39
N PRO A 135 -15.46 -16.58 17.26
CA PRO A 135 -16.08 -15.33 16.79
C PRO A 135 -15.65 -14.07 17.55
N GLU A 136 -15.28 -14.18 18.83
CA GLU A 136 -14.74 -13.04 19.59
C GLU A 136 -13.38 -12.55 19.07
N ILE A 137 -12.53 -13.49 18.63
CA ILE A 137 -11.23 -13.19 18.03
C ILE A 137 -11.42 -12.62 16.62
N LEU A 138 -12.37 -13.16 15.85
CA LEU A 138 -12.71 -12.63 14.52
C LEU A 138 -13.25 -11.21 14.59
N HIS A 139 -14.04 -10.89 15.63
CA HIS A 139 -14.54 -9.53 15.87
C HIS A 139 -13.42 -8.54 16.25
N GLU A 140 -12.33 -9.00 16.87
CA GLU A 140 -11.17 -8.15 17.15
C GLU A 140 -10.34 -7.87 15.88
N ILE A 141 -10.21 -8.86 14.99
CA ILE A 141 -9.46 -8.74 13.73
C ILE A 141 -10.27 -7.97 12.68
N PHE A 142 -11.58 -8.20 12.63
CA PHE A 142 -12.50 -7.58 11.68
C PHE A 142 -13.68 -6.92 12.41
N PRO A 143 -13.45 -5.83 13.15
CA PRO A 143 -14.47 -5.16 13.98
C PRO A 143 -15.62 -4.52 13.19
N CYS A 144 -15.62 -4.64 11.86
CA CYS A 144 -16.67 -4.16 10.96
C CYS A 144 -17.48 -5.28 10.32
N VAL A 145 -17.18 -6.54 10.62
CA VAL A 145 -17.91 -7.72 10.14
C VAL A 145 -18.58 -8.33 11.37
N ASP A 146 -19.91 -8.45 11.34
CA ASP A 146 -20.65 -9.14 12.40
C ASP A 146 -20.64 -10.65 12.11
N PHE A 147 -19.77 -11.37 12.82
CA PHE A 147 -19.63 -12.81 12.67
C PHE A 147 -20.71 -13.61 13.43
N TYR A 148 -21.53 -12.95 14.27
CA TYR A 148 -22.62 -13.63 14.96
C TYR A 148 -23.72 -14.11 13.98
N ASP A 149 -23.77 -13.56 12.77
CA ASP A 149 -24.69 -13.98 11.71
C ASP A 149 -24.21 -15.20 10.89
N LEU A 150 -22.94 -15.60 10.98
CA LEU A 150 -22.42 -16.77 10.24
C LEU A 150 -22.89 -18.11 10.82
N ASN A 151 -23.35 -18.12 12.07
CA ASN A 151 -23.98 -19.30 12.68
C ASN A 151 -25.43 -19.50 12.24
N ASN A 152 -26.05 -18.50 11.60
CA ASN A 152 -27.31 -18.68 10.91
C ASN A 152 -27.04 -19.20 9.50
N LYS A 153 -27.01 -20.52 9.43
CA LYS A 153 -27.04 -21.38 8.25
C LYS A 153 -28.05 -20.92 7.19
N SER A 154 -27.77 -19.87 6.41
CA SER A 154 -28.38 -19.56 5.10
C SER A 154 -27.86 -18.24 4.53
N LEU A 155 -26.71 -18.23 3.84
CA LEU A 155 -26.55 -17.40 2.66
C LEU A 155 -26.39 -18.32 1.46
N MET A 156 -27.57 -18.60 0.93
CA MET A 156 -27.91 -19.35 -0.26
C MET A 156 -26.95 -19.07 -1.42
N ILE A 157 -26.21 -20.11 -1.81
CA ILE A 157 -26.06 -20.41 -3.23
C ILE A 157 -27.47 -20.76 -3.70
N GLU A 158 -28.17 -19.80 -4.29
CA GLU A 158 -29.29 -20.08 -5.19
C GLU A 158 -28.93 -19.53 -6.57
N ASN A 159 -28.55 -20.48 -7.43
CA ASN A 159 -28.48 -20.50 -8.90
C ASN A 159 -27.91 -19.30 -9.66
#